data_AF-A0A3A8X019-F1
#
_entry.id   AF-A0A3A8X019-F1
#
_cell.length_a   1.000
_cell.length_b   1.000
_cell.length_c   1.000
_cell.angle_alpha   90.00
_cell.angle_beta   90.00
_cell.angle_gamma   90.00
#
_symmetry.space_group_name_H-M   'P 1'
#
loop_
_entity.id
_entity.type
_entity.pdbx_description
1 polymer ?
#
loop_
_entity_poly.entity_id
_entity_poly.type
_entity_poly.pdbx_seq_one_letter_code
_entity_poly.pdbx_strand_id
1 'polypeptide(L)'
;MNMKRILLAGILVIAFGICGCGNKEKIDSNEEFSAESISEIVLDISSWNLKVMASSDDKVHIACEGKVEDDRDMQVVQKDGKLMVQQDDDTDKNLAEQFSFGETGKIILYIPKDNAISLAINNGSGEMELEAVSISTLSLNNQSGYVTMSDFIAESAKIKSLSGDIKITDASCTDSNINTESAYVTMKNTVIGKTAVSTDSGEVNISNINGYDSLSVETGSGDISLTHEAMPDNLSCHIGKSWLMLKLCLCVSQGIPLWDMPTQEGDVLYLCLEDTFCRIQDRLFRLTDEASGRLHFAVASDKLSDGLIVQLEDYLKEYPDSRLIVIDTLQKVRTASKDNAYASDYGDISLIKDFADRHSLAVIVVHHIRKQNDSDVFNKVSGTTGLTGSADATFVLEQESRVSNAAKLYVTGGDTPYQEFTLRFHDCSWELVERKEQEQLAKEAIPGVLFRLVDFMQGREEWTGTATELLDALGETETAANVLTKWMNEYRLDFLLENHIRYDFSRRSSGRMISLAVATDI
;
A
#
# COMPACT_ATOMS: atom_id res chain seq x y z
N MET A 1 -25.75 18.85 21.40
CA MET A 1 -26.43 18.38 22.63
C MET A 1 -26.03 19.34 23.74
N ASN A 2 -27.01 20.06 24.30
CA ASN A 2 -26.85 21.17 25.26
C ASN A 2 -25.92 20.84 26.44
N MET A 3 -24.96 21.72 26.75
CA MET A 3 -24.29 21.72 28.05
C MET A 3 -24.64 23.00 28.81
N LYS A 4 -25.65 22.88 29.69
CA LYS A 4 -26.00 23.89 30.69
C LYS A 4 -25.06 23.78 31.89
N ARG A 5 -24.59 24.96 32.34
CA ARG A 5 -24.22 25.32 33.73
C ARG A 5 -23.12 24.48 34.38
N ILE A 6 -21.91 25.03 34.43
CA ILE A 6 -20.87 24.60 35.39
C ILE A 6 -21.03 25.42 36.68
N LEU A 7 -21.19 24.69 37.79
CA LEU A 7 -21.28 25.19 39.16
C LEU A 7 -19.86 25.39 39.74
N LEU A 8 -19.67 26.47 40.51
CA LEU A 8 -18.44 26.85 41.20
C LEU A 8 -17.93 25.75 42.17
N ALA A 9 -16.74 25.22 41.89
CA ALA A 9 -15.71 24.91 42.89
C ALA A 9 -14.37 24.70 42.17
N GLY A 10 -13.38 25.55 42.43
CA GLY A 10 -11.99 25.37 41.99
C GLY A 10 -11.67 25.66 40.50
N ILE A 11 -12.40 26.58 39.85
CA ILE A 11 -12.15 26.94 38.45
C ILE A 11 -11.61 28.37 38.41
N LEU A 12 -10.39 28.55 37.89
CA LEU A 12 -9.93 29.85 37.41
C LEU A 12 -10.47 30.02 35.99
N VAL A 13 -11.66 30.63 35.86
CA VAL A 13 -12.15 31.11 34.56
C VAL A 13 -11.73 32.56 34.46
N ILE A 14 -10.76 32.85 33.60
CA ILE A 14 -10.49 34.24 33.23
C ILE A 14 -11.39 34.53 32.04
N ALA A 15 -12.59 35.03 32.35
CA ALA A 15 -13.44 35.65 31.36
C ALA A 15 -12.96 37.10 31.22
N PHE A 16 -12.55 37.50 30.02
CA PHE A 16 -12.35 38.90 29.68
C PHE A 16 -13.67 39.64 29.95
N GLY A 17 -13.62 40.85 30.51
CA GLY A 17 -14.83 41.63 30.74
C GLY A 17 -14.53 43.12 30.87
N ILE A 18 -15.43 44.08 30.60
CA ILE A 18 -16.69 44.16 29.83
C ILE A 18 -16.78 45.65 29.42
N CYS A 19 -17.20 46.01 28.19
CA CYS A 19 -18.26 47.02 27.90
C CYS A 19 -18.36 47.43 26.41
N GLY A 20 -19.42 46.98 25.70
CA GLY A 20 -19.84 47.66 24.47
C GLY A 20 -20.84 46.90 23.60
N CYS A 21 -21.98 47.53 23.28
CA CYS A 21 -22.90 47.00 22.28
C CYS A 21 -22.31 47.14 20.85
N GLY A 22 -22.23 46.03 20.11
CA GLY A 22 -22.44 45.99 18.66
C GLY A 22 -21.28 46.34 17.72
N ASN A 23 -20.04 46.43 18.20
CA ASN A 23 -18.85 46.54 17.35
C ASN A 23 -17.85 45.44 17.72
N LYS A 24 -17.16 44.86 16.73
CA LYS A 24 -16.03 43.94 16.96
C LYS A 24 -15.03 44.57 17.93
N GLU A 25 -14.86 44.00 19.11
CA GLU A 25 -14.01 44.50 20.19
C GLU A 25 -12.59 43.95 20.08
N LYS A 26 -11.58 44.75 20.42
CA LYS A 26 -10.18 44.31 20.36
C LYS A 26 -9.82 43.54 21.63
N ILE A 27 -9.39 42.29 21.48
CA ILE A 27 -8.72 41.53 22.54
C ILE A 27 -7.21 41.68 22.40
N ASP A 28 -6.56 41.88 23.54
CA ASP A 28 -5.11 41.98 23.71
C ASP A 28 -4.82 41.48 25.14
N SER A 29 -4.72 40.16 25.28
CA SER A 29 -4.54 39.49 26.57
C SER A 29 -3.21 38.76 26.64
N ASN A 30 -2.67 38.65 27.86
CA ASN A 30 -1.46 37.91 28.15
C ASN A 30 -1.57 37.29 29.54
N GLU A 31 -1.54 35.96 29.61
CA GLU A 31 -1.73 35.17 30.82
C GLU A 31 -0.56 34.21 31.03
N GLU A 32 -0.14 34.05 32.28
CA GLU A 32 0.93 33.15 32.68
C GLU A 32 0.43 32.06 33.64
N PHE A 33 0.92 30.84 33.44
CA PHE A 33 0.55 29.67 34.23
C PHE A 33 1.78 28.89 34.65
N SER A 34 1.74 28.30 35.85
CA SER A 34 2.81 27.40 36.30
C SER A 34 2.81 26.11 35.51
N ALA A 35 3.93 25.77 34.86
CA ALA A 35 4.04 24.55 34.06
C ALA A 35 3.91 23.26 34.90
N GLU A 36 4.32 23.28 36.17
CA GLU A 36 4.16 22.13 37.09
C GLU A 36 2.68 21.75 37.31
N SER A 37 1.78 22.70 37.10
CA SER A 37 0.34 22.50 37.26
C SER A 37 -0.38 22.08 35.98
N ILE A 38 0.35 21.85 34.88
CA ILE A 38 -0.20 21.56 33.56
C ILE A 38 0.42 20.27 33.01
N SER A 39 -0.42 19.28 32.76
CA SER A 39 -0.05 18.05 32.05
C SER A 39 -0.50 18.06 30.58
N GLU A 40 -1.55 18.83 30.26
CA GLU A 40 -2.12 18.90 28.91
C GLU A 40 -2.60 20.32 28.57
N ILE A 41 -2.33 20.75 27.36
CA ILE A 41 -2.86 21.99 26.78
C ILE A 41 -3.78 21.59 25.62
N VAL A 42 -5.00 22.13 25.61
CA VAL A 42 -6.01 21.88 24.57
C VAL A 42 -6.37 23.21 23.92
N LEU A 43 -6.20 23.30 22.60
CA LEU A 43 -6.52 24.47 21.81
C LEU A 43 -7.62 24.11 20.80
N ASP A 44 -8.83 24.61 21.00
CA ASP A 44 -9.94 24.54 20.06
C ASP A 44 -10.04 25.89 19.34
N ILE A 45 -9.57 25.97 18.10
CA ILE A 45 -9.40 27.21 17.33
C ILE A 45 -10.20 27.09 16.04
N SER A 46 -11.01 28.09 15.70
CA SER A 46 -11.81 28.06 14.47
C SER A 46 -11.09 28.73 13.31
N SER A 47 -10.65 29.98 13.44
CA SER A 47 -10.13 30.77 12.31
C SER A 47 -8.88 31.61 12.60
N TRP A 48 -8.48 31.70 13.87
CA TRP A 48 -7.31 32.49 14.27
C TRP A 48 -6.01 31.74 14.01
N ASN A 49 -4.96 32.49 13.70
CA ASN A 49 -3.64 31.92 13.51
C ASN A 49 -3.02 31.53 14.86
N LEU A 50 -2.38 30.37 14.93
CA LEU A 50 -1.71 29.89 16.13
C LEU A 50 -0.19 29.94 15.94
N LYS A 51 0.51 30.52 16.91
CA LYS A 51 1.96 30.36 17.03
C LYS A 51 2.29 29.70 18.36
N VAL A 52 3.03 28.60 18.35
CA VAL A 52 3.54 27.93 19.55
C VAL A 52 5.06 28.02 19.54
N MET A 53 5.65 28.44 20.66
CA MET A 53 7.10 28.62 20.78
C MET A 53 7.62 28.13 22.13
N ALA A 54 8.94 27.93 22.24
CA ALA A 54 9.57 27.77 23.54
C ALA A 54 9.41 29.03 24.41
N SER A 55 9.07 28.83 25.69
CA SER A 55 9.14 29.87 26.71
C SER A 55 10.60 30.15 27.10
N SER A 56 10.86 31.39 27.50
CA SER A 56 12.14 31.82 28.07
C SER A 56 12.28 31.49 29.56
N ASP A 57 11.19 31.09 30.21
CA ASP A 57 11.13 30.72 31.63
C ASP A 57 10.43 29.37 31.82
N ASP A 58 10.16 29.00 33.08
CA ASP A 58 9.51 27.77 33.50
C ASP A 58 7.97 27.86 33.50
N LYS A 59 7.40 28.90 32.89
CA LYS A 59 5.96 29.14 32.82
C LYS A 59 5.41 28.94 31.42
N VAL A 60 4.13 28.57 31.36
CA VAL A 60 3.33 28.60 30.13
C VAL A 60 2.75 30.00 29.98
N HIS A 61 2.96 30.64 28.83
CA HIS A 61 2.36 31.96 28.54
C HIS A 61 1.39 31.84 27.37
N ILE A 62 0.23 32.49 27.48
CA ILE A 62 -0.76 32.57 26.40
C ILE A 62 -1.06 34.03 26.15
N ALA A 63 -0.88 34.45 24.89
CA ALA A 63 -1.32 35.75 24.42
C ALA A 63 -2.36 35.60 23.32
N CYS A 64 -3.47 36.33 23.42
CA CYS A 64 -4.50 36.39 22.39
C CYS A 64 -4.63 37.84 21.90
N GLU A 65 -4.46 38.04 20.59
CA GLU A 65 -4.53 39.36 19.96
C GLU A 65 -5.48 39.30 18.76
N GLY A 66 -6.55 40.08 18.75
CA GLY A 66 -7.48 40.06 17.63
C GLY A 66 -8.75 40.86 17.90
N LYS A 67 -9.78 40.59 17.10
CA LYS A 67 -11.10 41.18 17.31
C LYS A 67 -12.17 40.10 17.43
N VAL A 68 -12.96 40.14 18.50
CA VAL A 68 -14.10 39.25 18.73
C VAL A 68 -15.41 40.03 18.80
N GLU A 69 -16.55 39.35 18.69
CA GLU A 69 -17.86 39.99 18.82
C GLU A 69 -18.44 39.83 20.23
N ASP A 70 -18.08 38.75 20.91
CA ASP A 70 -18.44 38.47 22.31
C ASP A 70 -17.20 37.99 23.08
N ASP A 71 -17.06 38.38 24.34
CA ASP A 71 -15.97 37.91 25.21
C ASP A 71 -15.97 36.37 25.37
N ARG A 72 -17.11 35.71 25.11
CA ARG A 72 -17.23 34.25 25.11
C ARG A 72 -16.60 33.57 23.89
N ASP A 73 -16.32 34.33 22.82
CA ASP A 73 -15.70 33.84 21.58
C ASP A 73 -14.22 33.48 21.78
N MET A 74 -13.61 33.88 22.90
CA MET A 74 -12.25 33.51 23.28
C MET A 74 -12.14 33.26 24.79
N GLN A 75 -11.90 32.03 25.21
CA GLN A 75 -11.81 31.66 26.62
C GLN A 75 -10.52 30.90 26.92
N VAL A 76 -9.86 31.26 28.03
CA VAL A 76 -8.73 30.51 28.59
C VAL A 76 -9.13 30.00 29.97
N VAL A 77 -9.06 28.67 30.15
CA VAL A 77 -9.52 28.00 31.38
C VAL A 77 -8.50 26.97 31.83
N GLN A 78 -8.00 27.10 33.06
CA GLN A 78 -7.20 26.05 33.68
C GLN A 78 -8.05 25.23 34.65
N LYS A 79 -8.09 23.90 34.47
CA LYS A 79 -8.81 22.98 35.35
C LYS A 79 -8.20 21.58 35.33
N ASP A 80 -8.05 20.97 36.51
CA ASP A 80 -7.64 19.56 36.67
C ASP A 80 -6.35 19.17 35.91
N GLY A 81 -5.36 20.07 35.89
CA GLY A 81 -4.09 19.86 35.18
C GLY A 81 -4.16 20.15 33.67
N LYS A 82 -5.31 20.57 33.16
CA LYS A 82 -5.50 20.95 31.75
C LYS A 82 -5.63 22.44 31.59
N LEU A 83 -4.98 23.00 30.58
CA LEU A 83 -5.15 24.37 30.14
C LEU A 83 -5.88 24.37 28.81
N MET A 84 -7.10 24.92 28.78
CA MET A 84 -7.97 24.93 27.60
C MET A 84 -8.06 26.34 27.04
N VAL A 85 -7.82 26.49 25.75
CA VAL A 85 -8.12 27.70 24.97
C VAL A 85 -9.23 27.34 23.99
N GLN A 86 -10.33 28.06 24.04
CA GLN A 86 -11.47 27.85 23.16
C GLN A 86 -11.78 29.14 22.41
N GLN A 87 -11.65 29.11 21.09
CA GLN A 87 -12.22 30.07 20.17
C GLN A 87 -13.55 29.53 19.63
N ASP A 88 -14.63 30.30 19.78
CA ASP A 88 -15.90 30.03 19.12
C ASP A 88 -16.16 31.10 18.06
N ASP A 89 -16.45 30.69 16.84
CA ASP A 89 -16.97 31.58 15.80
C ASP A 89 -18.48 31.29 15.68
N ASP A 90 -19.25 31.51 16.75
CA ASP A 90 -20.71 31.32 16.73
C ASP A 90 -21.35 32.42 15.87
N THR A 91 -21.33 32.17 14.57
CA THR A 91 -21.85 33.08 13.57
C THR A 91 -22.82 32.36 12.66
N ASP A 92 -24.08 32.39 13.06
CA ASP A 92 -25.27 32.26 12.21
C ASP A 92 -25.27 33.41 11.15
N LYS A 93 -24.25 33.46 10.28
CA LYS A 93 -24.00 34.59 9.37
C LYS A 93 -24.29 34.26 7.91
N ASN A 94 -25.00 35.21 7.28
CA ASN A 94 -25.34 35.23 5.86
C ASN A 94 -24.10 35.18 4.96
N LEU A 95 -24.23 34.55 3.80
CA LEU A 95 -23.23 34.42 2.72
C LEU A 95 -22.43 35.69 2.36
N ALA A 96 -22.93 36.89 2.68
CA ALA A 96 -22.25 38.16 2.41
C ALA A 96 -21.13 38.51 3.42
N GLU A 97 -21.17 37.97 4.65
CA GLU A 97 -20.15 38.21 5.69
C GLU A 97 -19.01 37.17 5.65
N GLN A 98 -19.18 36.09 4.89
CA GLN A 98 -18.15 35.07 4.63
C GLN A 98 -16.98 35.57 3.76
N PHE A 99 -17.10 36.78 3.18
CA PHE A 99 -16.07 37.42 2.35
C PHE A 99 -15.46 38.68 3.00
N SER A 100 -15.42 38.74 4.33
CA SER A 100 -14.80 39.85 5.07
C SER A 100 -13.27 39.68 5.15
N PHE A 101 -12.52 40.54 4.42
CA PHE A 101 -11.06 40.66 4.45
C PHE A 101 -10.56 41.46 5.67
N GLY A 102 -10.87 41.01 6.89
CA GLY A 102 -10.30 41.56 8.13
C GLY A 102 -8.96 40.92 8.49
N GLU A 103 -8.13 41.62 9.29
CA GLU A 103 -6.95 41.01 9.91
C GLU A 103 -7.38 39.83 10.79
N THR A 104 -6.85 38.64 10.53
CA THR A 104 -7.11 37.43 11.32
C THR A 104 -6.49 37.60 12.71
N GLY A 105 -7.21 37.19 13.75
CA GLY A 105 -6.67 37.19 15.11
C GLY A 105 -5.56 36.14 15.26
N LYS A 106 -4.79 36.27 16.34
CA LYS A 106 -3.61 35.46 16.62
C LYS A 106 -3.61 34.98 18.06
N ILE A 107 -3.29 33.71 18.25
CA ILE A 107 -3.00 33.09 19.55
C ILE A 107 -1.51 32.76 19.57
N ILE A 108 -0.80 33.16 20.63
CA ILE A 108 0.61 32.85 20.85
C ILE A 108 0.74 32.07 22.15
N LEU A 109 1.21 30.83 22.06
CA LEU A 109 1.45 29.95 23.18
C LEU A 109 2.95 29.74 23.38
N TYR A 110 3.48 30.06 24.56
CA TYR A 110 4.85 29.75 24.94
C TYR A 110 4.87 28.59 25.93
N ILE A 111 5.62 27.54 25.61
CA ILE A 111 5.74 26.32 26.42
C ILE A 111 7.20 26.18 26.88
N PRO A 112 7.49 25.99 28.18
CA PRO A 112 8.87 25.81 28.65
C PRO A 112 9.60 24.67 27.94
N LYS A 113 10.93 24.80 27.84
CA LYS A 113 11.77 23.70 27.34
C LYS A 113 11.80 22.56 28.37
N ASP A 114 11.93 21.33 27.90
CA ASP A 114 12.10 20.12 28.73
C ASP A 114 10.92 19.78 29.67
N ASN A 115 9.68 19.99 29.21
CA ASN A 115 8.49 19.57 29.93
C ASN A 115 7.74 18.44 29.20
N ALA A 116 7.16 17.51 29.97
CA ALA A 116 6.41 16.38 29.42
C ALA A 116 4.94 16.76 29.08
N ILE A 117 4.71 17.98 28.60
CA ILE A 117 3.35 18.50 28.33
C ILE A 117 2.79 17.84 27.07
N SER A 118 1.52 17.43 27.12
CA SER A 118 0.76 17.03 25.94
C SER A 118 0.04 18.22 25.32
N LEU A 119 0.05 18.34 24.00
CA LEU A 119 -0.60 19.42 23.25
C LEU A 119 -1.64 18.84 22.29
N ALA A 120 -2.90 19.20 22.49
CA ALA A 120 -4.01 18.88 21.60
C ALA A 120 -4.48 20.14 20.90
N ILE A 121 -4.61 20.09 19.57
CA ILE A 121 -5.02 21.22 18.75
C ILE A 121 -6.13 20.75 17.80
N ASN A 122 -7.28 21.41 17.84
CA ASN A 122 -8.32 21.28 16.84
C ASN A 122 -8.44 22.62 16.13
N ASN A 123 -8.13 22.65 14.83
CA ASN A 123 -8.10 23.86 14.02
C ASN A 123 -9.12 23.78 12.88
N GLY A 124 -9.92 24.84 12.72
CA GLY A 124 -10.83 25.00 11.60
C GLY A 124 -10.11 25.43 10.33
N SER A 125 -9.54 26.64 10.30
CA SER A 125 -8.95 27.25 9.10
C SER A 125 -7.73 28.14 9.32
N GLY A 126 -7.33 28.38 10.57
CA GLY A 126 -6.17 29.25 10.88
C GLY A 126 -4.84 28.64 10.43
N GLU A 127 -3.84 29.49 10.16
CA GLU A 127 -2.47 29.01 9.95
C GLU A 127 -1.79 28.73 11.29
N MET A 128 -1.00 27.65 11.34
CA MET A 128 -0.35 27.18 12.55
C MET A 128 1.17 27.11 12.36
N GLU A 129 1.89 27.70 13.29
CA GLU A 129 3.35 27.68 13.36
C GLU A 129 3.81 27.17 14.72
N LEU A 130 4.48 26.03 14.76
CA LEU A 130 5.10 25.48 15.97
C LEU A 130 6.63 25.56 15.77
N GLU A 131 7.31 26.33 16.61
CA GLU A 131 8.73 26.67 16.43
C GLU A 131 9.55 26.46 17.71
N ALA A 132 10.62 25.67 17.64
CA ALA A 132 11.52 25.41 18.77
C ALA A 132 10.79 24.82 20.00
N VAL A 133 9.85 23.90 19.78
CA VAL A 133 8.98 23.31 20.82
C VAL A 133 9.40 21.87 21.12
N SER A 134 9.45 21.52 22.40
CA SER A 134 9.67 20.14 22.88
C SER A 134 8.53 19.71 23.79
N ILE A 135 7.80 18.66 23.42
CA ILE A 135 6.60 18.17 24.13
C ILE A 135 6.57 16.65 24.20
N SER A 136 5.70 16.07 25.03
CA SER A 136 5.54 14.60 25.08
C SER A 136 4.69 14.09 23.91
N THR A 137 3.46 14.60 23.80
CA THR A 137 2.50 14.16 22.78
C THR A 137 1.90 15.34 22.05
N LEU A 138 1.82 15.26 20.71
CA LEU A 138 1.03 16.14 19.86
C LEU A 138 -0.18 15.39 19.31
N SER A 139 -1.38 15.96 19.45
CA SER A 139 -2.59 15.53 18.74
C SER A 139 -3.19 16.72 17.99
N LEU A 140 -2.98 16.77 16.69
CA LEU A 140 -3.40 17.88 15.83
C LEU A 140 -4.48 17.40 14.85
N ASN A 141 -5.67 18.00 14.91
CA ASN A 141 -6.73 17.83 13.92
C ASN A 141 -6.94 19.16 13.19
N ASN A 142 -6.63 19.19 11.90
CA ASN A 142 -6.75 20.35 11.02
C ASN A 142 -7.86 20.10 10.01
N GLN A 143 -8.83 21.00 9.92
CA GLN A 143 -9.80 20.96 8.83
C GLN A 143 -9.23 21.65 7.58
N SER A 144 -8.64 22.83 7.76
CA SER A 144 -7.98 23.62 6.72
C SER A 144 -6.91 24.53 7.33
N GLY A 145 -6.06 25.13 6.50
CA GLY A 145 -4.96 25.99 6.95
C GLY A 145 -3.60 25.27 6.95
N TYR A 146 -2.54 26.06 6.81
CA TYR A 146 -1.17 25.56 6.71
C TYR A 146 -0.59 25.26 8.08
N VAL A 147 0.09 24.11 8.21
CA VAL A 147 0.75 23.69 9.44
C VAL A 147 2.25 23.65 9.21
N THR A 148 3.00 24.51 9.89
CA THR A 148 4.46 24.51 9.87
C THR A 148 5.02 24.14 11.24
N MET A 149 5.89 23.14 11.28
CA MET A 149 6.63 22.71 12.46
C MET A 149 8.13 22.81 12.17
N SER A 150 8.86 23.61 12.94
CA SER A 150 10.30 23.83 12.78
C SER A 150 11.01 23.68 14.12
N ASP A 151 12.14 22.97 14.18
CA ASP A 151 12.85 22.71 15.46
C ASP A 151 11.91 22.07 16.50
N PHE A 152 11.19 21.03 16.08
CA PHE A 152 10.10 20.42 16.85
C PHE A 152 10.49 19.04 17.38
N ILE A 153 10.27 18.80 18.67
CA ILE A 153 10.59 17.53 19.34
C ILE A 153 9.33 16.97 20.01
N ALA A 154 8.98 15.71 19.71
CA ALA A 154 7.91 15.00 20.39
C ALA A 154 8.17 13.50 20.53
N GLU A 155 7.74 12.88 21.63
CA GLU A 155 7.76 11.41 21.72
C GLU A 155 6.72 10.82 20.79
N SER A 156 5.49 11.35 20.82
CA SER A 156 4.43 10.94 19.90
C SER A 156 3.77 12.13 19.20
N ALA A 157 3.51 11.99 17.91
CA ALA A 157 2.78 12.98 17.13
C ALA A 157 1.70 12.32 16.27
N LYS A 158 0.45 12.71 16.47
CA LYS A 158 -0.68 12.33 15.63
C LYS A 158 -1.26 13.56 14.96
N ILE A 159 -1.18 13.59 13.63
CA ILE A 159 -1.59 14.73 12.82
C ILE A 159 -2.64 14.25 11.82
N LYS A 160 -3.78 14.92 11.79
CA LYS A 160 -4.84 14.71 10.83
C LYS A 160 -5.15 16.01 10.12
N SER A 161 -5.20 16.02 8.80
CA SER A 161 -5.58 17.21 8.02
C SER A 161 -6.55 16.85 6.91
N LEU A 162 -7.75 17.44 6.85
CA LEU A 162 -8.61 17.26 5.67
C LEU A 162 -7.97 17.95 4.46
N SER A 163 -7.63 19.23 4.63
CA SER A 163 -7.01 20.07 3.61
C SER A 163 -5.98 21.01 4.26
N GLY A 164 -5.01 21.51 3.49
CA GLY A 164 -3.97 22.42 3.99
C GLY A 164 -2.66 21.69 4.33
N ASP A 165 -1.57 22.26 3.81
CA ASP A 165 -0.29 21.57 3.75
C ASP A 165 0.39 21.49 5.10
N ILE A 166 1.11 20.38 5.29
CA ILE A 166 1.86 20.11 6.50
C ILE A 166 3.33 20.14 6.13
N LYS A 167 4.09 21.03 6.78
CA LYS A 167 5.53 21.14 6.62
C LYS A 167 6.22 20.91 7.95
N ILE A 168 7.08 19.91 8.00
CA ILE A 168 7.90 19.56 9.16
C ILE A 168 9.36 19.68 8.75
N THR A 169 10.11 20.53 9.44
CA THR A 169 11.53 20.77 9.17
C THR A 169 12.34 20.72 10.45
N ASP A 170 13.51 20.09 10.41
CA ASP A 170 14.45 20.06 11.54
C ASP A 170 13.78 19.55 12.82
N ALA A 171 13.17 18.37 12.77
CA ALA A 171 12.36 17.83 13.86
C ALA A 171 12.85 16.46 14.35
N SER A 172 12.41 16.04 15.53
CA SER A 172 12.70 14.72 16.11
C SER A 172 11.42 14.11 16.67
N CYS A 173 10.99 12.94 16.15
CA CYS A 173 9.81 12.27 16.64
C CYS A 173 9.96 10.74 16.76
N THR A 174 9.69 10.17 17.93
CA THR A 174 9.81 8.72 18.12
C THR A 174 8.69 7.96 17.43
N ASP A 175 7.42 8.34 17.61
CA ASP A 175 6.27 7.71 16.97
C ASP A 175 5.35 8.76 16.33
N SER A 176 5.28 8.79 15.00
CA SER A 176 4.46 9.77 14.29
C SER A 176 3.46 9.15 13.32
N ASN A 177 2.22 9.63 13.32
CA ASN A 177 1.17 9.23 12.40
C ASN A 177 0.52 10.47 11.78
N ILE A 178 0.69 10.66 10.47
CA ILE A 178 0.17 11.79 9.69
C ILE A 178 -0.84 11.24 8.69
N ASN A 179 -2.10 11.68 8.77
CA ASN A 179 -3.14 11.30 7.80
C ASN A 179 -3.73 12.53 7.17
N THR A 180 -3.81 12.57 5.83
CA THR A 180 -4.44 13.68 5.11
C THR A 180 -5.44 13.19 4.06
N GLU A 181 -6.42 14.02 3.68
CA GLU A 181 -7.29 13.69 2.53
C GLU A 181 -6.69 14.24 1.23
N SER A 182 -6.27 15.51 1.23
CA SER A 182 -5.81 16.20 -0.01
C SER A 182 -4.60 17.13 0.17
N ALA A 183 -3.88 17.05 1.29
CA ALA A 183 -2.80 17.98 1.62
C ALA A 183 -1.42 17.52 1.14
N TYR A 184 -0.54 18.47 0.82
CA TYR A 184 0.87 18.21 0.59
C TYR A 184 1.59 18.05 1.94
N VAL A 185 2.29 16.92 2.10
CA VAL A 185 3.08 16.66 3.31
C VAL A 185 4.55 16.78 2.96
N THR A 186 5.26 17.72 3.57
CA THR A 186 6.70 17.88 3.43
C THR A 186 7.40 17.58 4.76
N MET A 187 8.33 16.64 4.76
CA MET A 187 9.22 16.38 5.89
C MET A 187 10.68 16.55 5.45
N LYS A 188 11.46 17.32 6.21
CA LYS A 188 12.87 17.57 5.90
C LYS A 188 13.74 17.58 7.14
N ASN A 189 14.94 17.02 7.05
CA ASN A 189 15.94 17.02 8.12
C ASN A 189 15.35 16.50 9.44
N THR A 190 14.66 15.35 9.40
CA THR A 190 13.89 14.86 10.55
C THR A 190 14.46 13.56 11.09
N VAL A 191 14.69 13.49 12.39
CA VAL A 191 14.97 12.24 13.10
C VAL A 191 13.63 11.58 13.43
N ILE A 192 13.40 10.37 12.96
CA ILE A 192 12.14 9.66 13.18
C ILE A 192 12.40 8.29 13.76
N GLY A 193 11.50 7.73 14.59
CA GLY A 193 11.54 6.33 15.01
C GLY A 193 10.62 5.45 14.16
N LYS A 194 9.33 5.45 14.46
CA LYS A 194 8.26 4.83 13.66
C LYS A 194 7.35 5.91 13.09
N THR A 195 7.31 6.01 11.77
CA THR A 195 6.50 7.00 11.08
C THR A 195 5.57 6.37 10.07
N ALA A 196 4.29 6.74 10.12
CA ALA A 196 3.31 6.45 9.08
C ALA A 196 2.75 7.77 8.53
N VAL A 197 2.81 7.93 7.21
CA VAL A 197 2.20 9.03 6.47
C VAL A 197 1.21 8.43 5.48
N SER A 198 -0.06 8.82 5.54
CA SER A 198 -1.08 8.40 4.58
C SER A 198 -1.83 9.60 4.02
N THR A 199 -2.15 9.56 2.73
CA THR A 199 -2.96 10.57 2.07
C THR A 199 -3.90 9.97 1.02
N ASP A 200 -5.12 10.48 0.86
CA ASP A 200 -6.01 9.98 -0.19
C ASP A 200 -5.58 10.47 -1.57
N SER A 201 -5.24 11.76 -1.71
CA SER A 201 -4.93 12.39 -3.00
C SER A 201 -3.77 13.39 -2.99
N GLY A 202 -3.11 13.59 -1.84
CA GLY A 202 -2.01 14.54 -1.69
C GLY A 202 -0.64 13.98 -2.08
N GLU A 203 0.32 14.88 -2.27
CA GLU A 203 1.73 14.51 -2.47
C GLU A 203 2.48 14.45 -1.15
N VAL A 204 3.48 13.56 -1.08
CA VAL A 204 4.35 13.41 0.07
C VAL A 204 5.81 13.57 -0.35
N ASN A 205 6.47 14.60 0.18
CA ASN A 205 7.87 14.92 -0.10
C ASN A 205 8.69 14.78 1.18
N ILE A 206 9.54 13.75 1.25
CA ILE A 206 10.38 13.46 2.41
C ILE A 206 11.85 13.47 2.01
N SER A 207 12.66 14.25 2.72
CA SER A 207 14.09 14.40 2.41
C SER A 207 14.95 14.44 3.67
N ASN A 208 16.11 13.78 3.62
CA ASN A 208 17.10 13.80 4.71
C ASN A 208 16.50 13.38 6.08
N ILE A 209 15.86 12.22 6.10
CA ILE A 209 15.36 11.60 7.33
C ILE A 209 16.35 10.57 7.86
N ASN A 210 16.42 10.38 9.18
CA ASN A 210 17.33 9.42 9.81
C ASN A 210 16.76 8.86 11.12
N GLY A 211 17.44 7.88 11.71
CA GLY A 211 17.11 7.33 13.03
C GLY A 211 15.92 6.37 13.09
N TYR A 212 15.32 6.00 11.93
CA TYR A 212 14.06 5.27 11.89
C TYR A 212 14.18 3.76 12.00
N ASP A 213 13.28 3.19 12.80
CA ASP A 213 12.94 1.77 12.83
C ASP A 213 12.05 1.40 11.63
N SER A 214 11.08 2.27 11.29
CA SER A 214 10.16 2.04 10.18
C SER A 214 9.57 3.34 9.64
N LEU A 215 9.52 3.46 8.31
CA LEU A 215 8.78 4.50 7.61
C LEU A 215 7.77 3.85 6.64
N SER A 216 6.49 4.21 6.79
CA SER A 216 5.42 3.83 5.86
C SER A 216 4.85 5.09 5.24
N VAL A 217 4.85 5.17 3.91
CA VAL A 217 4.22 6.28 3.17
C VAL A 217 3.25 5.69 2.16
N GLU A 218 1.98 6.12 2.22
CA GLU A 218 0.91 5.65 1.33
C GLU A 218 0.15 6.85 0.76
N THR A 219 -0.13 6.83 -0.54
CA THR A 219 -0.99 7.80 -1.20
C THR A 219 -1.98 7.05 -2.10
N GLY A 220 -3.24 7.48 -2.12
CA GLY A 220 -4.25 6.89 -3.00
C GLY A 220 -4.04 7.29 -4.46
N SER A 221 -3.74 8.57 -4.73
CA SER A 221 -3.56 9.09 -6.11
C SER A 221 -2.51 10.20 -6.29
N GLY A 222 -1.70 10.51 -5.29
CA GLY A 222 -0.64 11.52 -5.39
C GLY A 222 0.77 10.93 -5.60
N ASP A 223 1.77 11.79 -5.64
CA ASP A 223 3.17 11.40 -5.77
C ASP A 223 3.87 11.27 -4.41
N ILE A 224 4.81 10.32 -4.32
CA ILE A 224 5.70 10.17 -3.16
C ILE A 224 7.12 10.39 -3.64
N SER A 225 7.77 11.45 -3.15
CA SER A 225 9.20 11.70 -3.34
C SER A 225 9.95 11.42 -2.04
N LEU A 226 10.86 10.47 -2.09
CA LEU A 226 11.74 10.11 -0.98
C LEU A 226 13.19 10.33 -1.41
N THR A 227 13.90 11.23 -0.72
CA THR A 227 15.32 11.50 -0.95
C THR A 227 16.15 11.06 0.25
N HIS A 228 17.07 10.13 0.05
CA HIS A 228 17.97 9.60 1.08
C HIS A 228 19.43 9.68 0.59
N GLU A 229 20.39 9.95 1.49
CA GLU A 229 21.81 10.06 1.12
C GLU A 229 22.43 8.72 0.67
N ALA A 230 21.98 7.62 1.26
CA ALA A 230 22.31 6.23 0.86
C ALA A 230 21.05 5.39 0.62
N MET A 231 21.07 4.35 -0.20
CA MET A 231 19.89 3.48 -0.38
C MET A 231 19.57 2.75 0.96
N PRO A 232 18.34 2.81 1.52
CA PRO A 232 17.99 2.06 2.72
C PRO A 232 17.97 0.55 2.46
N ASP A 233 18.41 -0.25 3.43
CA ASP A 233 18.49 -1.73 3.31
C ASP A 233 17.12 -2.38 3.05
N ASN A 234 16.01 -1.75 3.49
CA ASN A 234 14.66 -2.33 3.48
C ASN A 234 13.58 -1.42 2.87
N LEU A 235 13.85 -0.76 1.75
CA LEU A 235 12.84 0.05 1.05
C LEU A 235 11.89 -0.85 0.23
N SER A 236 10.62 -0.93 0.64
CA SER A 236 9.58 -1.65 -0.10
C SER A 236 8.70 -0.67 -0.90
N CYS A 237 8.68 -0.80 -2.22
CA CYS A 237 7.78 -0.05 -3.10
C CYS A 237 6.74 -1.00 -3.71
N HIS A 238 5.46 -0.80 -3.43
CA HIS A 238 4.36 -1.64 -3.93
C HIS A 238 3.99 -1.34 -5.40
N ILE A 239 4.97 -1.24 -6.29
CA ILE A 239 4.77 -0.95 -7.71
C ILE A 239 5.46 -2.05 -8.52
N GLY A 240 4.70 -3.08 -8.92
CA GLY A 240 5.24 -4.24 -9.64
C GLY A 240 4.50 -4.58 -10.93
N LYS A 241 3.16 -4.67 -10.86
CA LYS A 241 2.32 -5.08 -12.01
C LYS A 241 2.37 -4.05 -13.14
N SER A 242 2.18 -2.77 -12.85
CA SER A 242 2.17 -1.71 -13.87
C SER A 242 3.53 -1.54 -14.56
N TRP A 243 4.65 -1.75 -13.86
CA TRP A 243 5.98 -1.78 -14.49
C TRP A 243 6.13 -2.96 -15.45
N LEU A 244 5.66 -4.16 -15.06
CA LEU A 244 5.66 -5.33 -15.94
C LEU A 244 4.80 -5.09 -17.18
N MET A 245 3.61 -4.52 -17.01
CA MET A 245 2.70 -4.19 -18.11
C MET A 245 3.30 -3.15 -19.05
N LEU A 246 3.87 -2.07 -18.51
CA LEU A 246 4.52 -1.04 -19.33
C LEU A 246 5.67 -1.62 -20.15
N LYS A 247 6.50 -2.47 -19.55
CA LYS A 247 7.61 -3.15 -20.24
C LYS A 247 7.09 -4.08 -21.34
N LEU A 248 6.05 -4.86 -21.06
CA LEU A 248 5.43 -5.73 -22.06
C LEU A 248 4.85 -4.93 -23.24
N CYS A 249 4.12 -3.85 -22.97
CA CYS A 249 3.57 -2.96 -23.99
C CYS A 249 4.68 -2.39 -24.88
N LEU A 250 5.78 -1.94 -24.27
CA LEU A 250 6.95 -1.46 -25.01
C LEU A 250 7.53 -2.57 -25.90
N CYS A 251 7.75 -3.76 -25.35
CA CYS A 251 8.31 -4.90 -26.08
C CYS A 251 7.46 -5.27 -27.31
N VAL A 252 6.14 -5.35 -27.15
CA VAL A 252 5.20 -5.66 -28.25
C VAL A 252 5.17 -4.52 -29.28
N SER A 253 5.15 -3.25 -28.85
CA SER A 253 5.12 -2.11 -29.78
C SER A 253 6.36 -1.97 -30.67
N GLN A 254 7.46 -2.62 -30.28
CA GLN A 254 8.75 -2.60 -30.98
C GLN A 254 9.13 -3.96 -31.59
N GLY A 255 8.37 -5.02 -31.32
CA GLY A 255 8.72 -6.39 -31.73
C GLY A 255 9.98 -6.94 -31.08
N ILE A 256 10.38 -6.42 -29.91
CA ILE A 256 11.55 -6.92 -29.17
C ILE A 256 11.15 -7.99 -28.16
N PRO A 257 11.99 -9.01 -27.90
CA PRO A 257 11.68 -10.06 -26.94
C PRO A 257 11.43 -9.54 -25.52
N LEU A 258 10.52 -10.18 -24.79
CA LEU A 258 10.39 -10.04 -23.33
C LEU A 258 10.99 -11.30 -22.68
N TRP A 259 12.08 -11.13 -21.93
CA TRP A 259 12.78 -12.26 -21.28
C TRP A 259 13.11 -13.41 -22.24
N ASP A 260 13.66 -13.05 -23.41
CA ASP A 260 13.97 -13.95 -24.53
C ASP A 260 12.77 -14.63 -25.22
N MET A 261 11.55 -14.36 -24.75
CA MET A 261 10.33 -14.81 -25.44
C MET A 261 9.99 -13.82 -26.56
N PRO A 262 9.82 -14.30 -27.80
CA PRO A 262 9.56 -13.44 -28.94
C PRO A 262 8.21 -12.73 -28.80
N THR A 263 8.16 -11.47 -29.21
CA THR A 263 6.92 -10.70 -29.35
C THR A 263 6.59 -10.50 -30.83
N GLN A 264 5.32 -10.25 -31.13
CA GLN A 264 4.89 -9.83 -32.46
C GLN A 264 4.71 -8.32 -32.46
N GLU A 265 5.40 -7.61 -33.35
CA GLU A 265 5.24 -6.16 -33.50
C GLU A 265 3.80 -5.82 -33.88
N GLY A 266 3.22 -4.82 -33.21
CA GLY A 266 1.89 -4.31 -33.53
C GLY A 266 1.51 -3.11 -32.67
N ASP A 267 0.32 -2.57 -32.94
CA ASP A 267 -0.19 -1.44 -32.15
C ASP A 267 -0.65 -1.92 -30.76
N VAL A 268 -0.40 -1.09 -29.76
CA VAL A 268 -0.65 -1.41 -28.36
C VAL A 268 -1.42 -0.28 -27.70
N LEU A 269 -2.53 -0.61 -27.03
CA LEU A 269 -3.25 0.33 -26.19
C LEU A 269 -3.03 -0.01 -24.73
N TYR A 270 -2.51 0.95 -23.95
CA TYR A 270 -2.41 0.84 -22.51
C TYR A 270 -3.38 1.83 -21.83
N LEU A 271 -4.49 1.29 -21.31
CA LEU A 271 -5.38 2.00 -20.40
C LEU A 271 -4.75 2.01 -18.99
N CYS A 272 -4.03 3.09 -18.66
CA CYS A 272 -3.36 3.31 -17.38
C CYS A 272 -4.23 4.20 -16.48
N LEU A 273 -5.35 3.64 -16.02
CA LEU A 273 -6.48 4.34 -15.38
C LEU A 273 -6.22 4.79 -13.93
N GLU A 274 -5.07 4.42 -13.38
CA GLU A 274 -4.56 4.88 -12.08
C GLU A 274 -3.36 5.82 -12.21
N ASP A 275 -2.94 6.14 -13.44
CA ASP A 275 -1.84 7.05 -13.71
C ASP A 275 -2.32 8.38 -14.30
N THR A 276 -1.48 9.40 -14.18
CA THR A 276 -1.59 10.65 -14.93
C THR A 276 -0.68 10.62 -16.15
N PHE A 277 -0.89 11.53 -17.11
CA PHE A 277 -0.01 11.64 -18.27
C PHE A 277 1.47 11.88 -17.89
N CYS A 278 1.74 12.69 -16.87
CA CYS A 278 3.10 12.92 -16.38
C CYS A 278 3.69 11.64 -15.78
N ARG A 279 2.92 10.94 -14.94
CA ARG A 279 3.38 9.72 -14.27
C ARG A 279 3.71 8.60 -15.25
N ILE A 280 2.89 8.39 -16.27
CA ILE A 280 3.19 7.37 -17.29
C ILE A 280 4.36 7.78 -18.18
N GLN A 281 4.51 9.07 -18.49
CA GLN A 281 5.64 9.60 -19.24
C GLN A 281 6.96 9.40 -18.47
N ASP A 282 7.01 9.73 -17.18
CA ASP A 282 8.20 9.54 -16.34
C ASP A 282 8.58 8.06 -16.23
N ARG A 283 7.59 7.16 -16.11
CA ARG A 283 7.84 5.72 -16.11
C ARG A 283 8.40 5.24 -17.44
N LEU A 284 7.85 5.71 -18.55
CA LEU A 284 8.32 5.34 -19.88
C LEU A 284 9.77 5.77 -20.10
N PHE A 285 10.15 6.98 -19.66
CA PHE A 285 11.52 7.48 -19.73
C PHE A 285 12.53 6.67 -18.90
N ARG A 286 12.09 5.95 -17.88
CA ARG A 286 12.98 5.02 -17.15
C ARG A 286 13.25 3.73 -17.88
N LEU A 287 12.37 3.33 -18.80
CA LEU A 287 12.46 2.05 -19.52
C LEU A 287 13.06 2.19 -20.92
N THR A 288 12.94 3.35 -21.55
CA THR A 288 13.44 3.62 -22.90
C THR A 288 13.66 5.10 -23.15
N ASP A 289 14.67 5.42 -23.96
CA ASP A 289 14.91 6.78 -24.47
C ASP A 289 13.96 7.13 -25.64
N GLU A 290 13.55 6.12 -26.40
CA GLU A 290 12.63 6.26 -27.55
C GLU A 290 11.49 5.24 -27.46
N ALA A 291 10.25 5.74 -27.50
CA ALA A 291 9.05 4.90 -27.56
C ALA A 291 8.52 4.83 -28.99
N SER A 292 7.98 3.66 -29.36
CA SER A 292 7.37 3.45 -30.67
C SER A 292 6.09 4.29 -30.81
N GLY A 293 5.85 4.86 -32.00
CA GLY A 293 4.59 5.52 -32.33
C GLY A 293 3.38 4.57 -32.35
N ARG A 294 3.60 3.26 -32.19
CA ARG A 294 2.58 2.21 -32.07
C ARG A 294 2.06 2.03 -30.64
N LEU A 295 2.69 2.67 -29.65
CA LEU A 295 2.31 2.56 -28.24
C LEU A 295 1.41 3.75 -27.84
N HIS A 296 0.13 3.46 -27.62
CA HIS A 296 -0.88 4.44 -27.27
C HIS A 296 -1.29 4.32 -25.80
N PHE A 297 -1.47 5.44 -25.13
CA PHE A 297 -1.87 5.51 -23.73
C PHE A 297 -3.20 6.22 -23.57
N ALA A 298 -4.03 5.73 -22.64
CA ALA A 298 -5.19 6.46 -22.16
C ALA A 298 -5.26 6.38 -20.63
N VAL A 299 -5.44 7.54 -20.00
CA VAL A 299 -5.57 7.68 -18.53
C VAL A 299 -7.03 7.73 -18.07
N ALA A 300 -7.98 7.62 -19.02
CA ALA A 300 -9.40 7.58 -18.77
C ALA A 300 -10.07 6.66 -19.79
N SER A 301 -11.15 6.00 -19.37
CA SER A 301 -11.96 5.14 -20.24
C SER A 301 -13.41 5.14 -19.77
N ASP A 302 -14.30 4.68 -20.65
CA ASP A 302 -15.66 4.36 -20.24
C ASP A 302 -15.67 3.11 -19.34
N LYS A 303 -16.80 2.87 -18.69
CA LYS A 303 -17.03 1.64 -17.92
C LYS A 303 -17.54 0.52 -18.83
N LEU A 304 -17.39 -0.73 -18.39
CA LEU A 304 -17.92 -1.90 -19.10
C LEU A 304 -19.43 -1.79 -19.36
N SER A 305 -20.19 -1.29 -18.38
CA SER A 305 -21.63 -1.06 -18.53
C SER A 305 -22.01 0.17 -19.35
N ASP A 306 -21.04 1.03 -19.68
CA ASP A 306 -21.26 2.37 -20.23
C ASP A 306 -20.48 2.61 -21.54
N GLY A 307 -20.16 1.53 -22.27
CA GLY A 307 -19.64 1.65 -23.63
C GLY A 307 -18.15 1.39 -23.82
N LEU A 308 -17.41 0.91 -22.80
CA LEU A 308 -15.98 0.58 -22.96
C LEU A 308 -15.71 -0.33 -24.17
N ILE A 309 -16.53 -1.35 -24.40
CA ILE A 309 -16.35 -2.23 -25.55
C ILE A 309 -16.48 -1.46 -26.87
N VAL A 310 -17.42 -0.52 -26.97
CA VAL A 310 -17.57 0.33 -28.17
C VAL A 310 -16.35 1.24 -28.34
N GLN A 311 -15.84 1.80 -27.24
CA GLN A 311 -14.61 2.60 -27.24
C GLN A 311 -13.41 1.79 -27.77
N LEU A 312 -13.26 0.53 -27.35
CA LEU A 312 -12.20 -0.35 -27.85
C LEU A 312 -12.40 -0.73 -29.33
N GLU A 313 -13.64 -0.96 -29.76
CA GLU A 313 -13.97 -1.22 -31.17
C GLU A 313 -13.63 -0.01 -32.06
N ASP A 314 -13.87 1.21 -31.58
CA ASP A 314 -13.50 2.43 -32.31
C ASP A 314 -11.99 2.62 -32.39
N TYR A 315 -11.25 2.30 -31.32
CA TYR A 315 -9.79 2.27 -31.34
C TYR A 315 -9.25 1.28 -32.40
N LEU A 316 -9.80 0.06 -32.47
CA LEU A 316 -9.36 -0.94 -33.46
C LEU A 316 -9.63 -0.53 -34.92
N LYS A 317 -10.60 0.36 -35.17
CA LYS A 317 -10.83 0.90 -36.53
C LYS A 317 -9.72 1.86 -36.94
N GLU A 318 -9.19 2.62 -35.99
CA GLU A 318 -8.10 3.56 -36.23
C GLU A 318 -6.74 2.84 -36.30
N TYR A 319 -6.57 1.78 -35.49
CA TYR A 319 -5.34 0.99 -35.37
C TYR A 319 -5.59 -0.50 -35.64
N PRO A 320 -5.80 -0.92 -36.90
CA PRO A 320 -6.16 -2.30 -37.25
C PRO A 320 -5.03 -3.31 -37.05
N ASP A 321 -3.78 -2.86 -36.91
CA ASP A 321 -2.62 -3.71 -36.61
C ASP A 321 -2.41 -3.92 -35.11
N SER A 322 -3.42 -3.61 -34.29
CA SER A 322 -3.37 -3.84 -32.86
C SER A 322 -3.14 -5.31 -32.52
N ARG A 323 -2.28 -5.56 -31.52
CA ARG A 323 -1.95 -6.91 -31.02
C ARG A 323 -2.16 -7.07 -29.53
N LEU A 324 -2.10 -5.98 -28.77
CA LEU A 324 -2.22 -6.00 -27.32
C LEU A 324 -3.05 -4.81 -26.81
N ILE A 325 -3.97 -5.08 -25.90
CA ILE A 325 -4.64 -4.07 -25.08
C ILE A 325 -4.42 -4.42 -23.61
N VAL A 326 -3.98 -3.45 -22.81
CA VAL A 326 -3.83 -3.58 -21.37
C VAL A 326 -4.82 -2.66 -20.66
N ILE A 327 -5.57 -3.23 -19.71
CA ILE A 327 -6.49 -2.53 -18.83
C ILE A 327 -5.95 -2.56 -17.39
N ASP A 328 -5.39 -1.44 -16.93
CA ASP A 328 -4.80 -1.29 -15.59
C ASP A 328 -5.48 -0.15 -14.82
N THR A 329 -6.43 -0.40 -13.93
CA THR A 329 -6.86 -1.69 -13.36
C THR A 329 -8.30 -2.03 -13.75
N LEU A 330 -8.67 -3.32 -13.61
CA LEU A 330 -10.03 -3.81 -13.76
C LEU A 330 -11.03 -3.02 -12.89
N GLN A 331 -10.61 -2.64 -11.68
CA GLN A 331 -11.47 -1.94 -10.72
C GLN A 331 -11.99 -0.60 -11.26
N LYS A 332 -11.25 0.06 -12.15
CA LYS A 332 -11.62 1.36 -12.73
C LYS A 332 -12.68 1.25 -13.82
N VAL A 333 -12.71 0.14 -14.56
CA VAL A 333 -13.67 -0.08 -15.66
C VAL A 333 -14.94 -0.79 -15.23
N ARG A 334 -14.95 -1.39 -14.04
CA ARG A 334 -16.11 -2.10 -13.51
C ARG A 334 -17.17 -1.14 -12.95
N THR A 335 -18.41 -1.61 -13.01
CA THR A 335 -19.55 -0.93 -12.39
C THR A 335 -20.00 -1.72 -11.18
N ALA A 336 -20.25 -1.03 -10.07
CA ALA A 336 -20.77 -1.67 -8.86
C ALA A 336 -22.15 -2.29 -9.15
N SER A 337 -22.25 -3.61 -9.12
CA SER A 337 -23.52 -4.34 -9.26
C SER A 337 -24.11 -4.69 -7.88
N LYS A 338 -25.43 -4.77 -7.81
CA LYS A 338 -26.18 -5.34 -6.67
C LYS A 338 -26.40 -6.85 -6.80
N ASP A 339 -25.97 -7.44 -7.91
CA ASP A 339 -26.12 -8.87 -8.19
C ASP A 339 -25.15 -9.72 -7.38
N ASN A 340 -25.29 -11.05 -7.48
CA ASN A 340 -24.33 -11.99 -6.93
C ASN A 340 -22.92 -11.67 -7.47
N ALA A 341 -21.96 -11.45 -6.56
CA ALA A 341 -20.58 -11.10 -6.87
C ALA A 341 -19.95 -12.04 -7.91
N TYR A 342 -20.25 -13.34 -7.84
CA TYR A 342 -19.74 -14.32 -8.81
C TYR A 342 -20.27 -14.08 -10.23
N ALA A 343 -21.58 -13.85 -10.36
CA ALA A 343 -22.20 -13.64 -11.66
C ALA A 343 -21.74 -12.32 -12.29
N SER A 344 -21.55 -11.28 -11.46
CA SER A 344 -21.00 -10.00 -11.91
C SER A 344 -19.56 -10.14 -12.38
N ASP A 345 -18.70 -10.77 -11.57
CA ASP A 345 -17.29 -11.03 -11.91
C ASP A 345 -17.17 -11.79 -13.24
N TYR A 346 -17.92 -12.89 -13.38
CA TYR A 346 -17.91 -13.71 -14.57
C TYR A 346 -18.40 -12.96 -15.81
N GLY A 347 -19.48 -12.18 -15.66
CA GLY A 347 -20.05 -11.37 -16.74
C GLY A 347 -19.09 -10.29 -17.23
N ASP A 348 -18.44 -9.57 -16.32
CA ASP A 348 -17.49 -8.50 -16.65
C ASP A 348 -16.32 -9.02 -17.50
N ILE A 349 -15.71 -10.13 -17.09
CA ILE A 349 -14.58 -10.73 -17.83
C ILE A 349 -15.03 -11.38 -19.13
N SER A 350 -16.22 -11.98 -19.15
CA SER A 350 -16.79 -12.59 -20.37
C SER A 350 -16.99 -11.55 -21.47
N LEU A 351 -17.41 -10.32 -21.15
CA LEU A 351 -17.51 -9.23 -22.14
C LEU A 351 -16.15 -8.88 -22.76
N ILE A 352 -15.10 -8.84 -21.95
CA ILE A 352 -13.73 -8.54 -22.41
C ILE A 352 -13.19 -9.71 -23.25
N LYS A 353 -13.43 -10.95 -22.81
CA LYS A 353 -13.04 -12.16 -23.53
C LYS A 353 -13.73 -12.27 -24.88
N ASP A 354 -15.05 -12.09 -24.93
CA ASP A 354 -15.83 -12.10 -26.18
C ASP A 354 -15.33 -11.03 -27.18
N PHE A 355 -14.84 -9.89 -26.68
CA PHE A 355 -14.18 -8.88 -27.50
C PHE A 355 -12.81 -9.35 -27.99
N ALA A 356 -11.96 -9.89 -27.11
CA ALA A 356 -10.63 -10.40 -27.46
C ALA A 356 -10.70 -11.52 -28.52
N ASP A 357 -11.62 -12.48 -28.33
CA ASP A 357 -11.82 -13.63 -29.21
C ASP A 357 -12.27 -13.20 -30.62
N ARG A 358 -13.23 -12.26 -30.71
CA ARG A 358 -13.75 -11.76 -32.00
C ARG A 358 -12.67 -11.09 -32.85
N HIS A 359 -11.66 -10.51 -32.21
CA HIS A 359 -10.60 -9.73 -32.87
C HIS A 359 -9.25 -10.45 -32.90
N SER A 360 -9.15 -11.66 -32.34
CA SER A 360 -7.89 -12.42 -32.21
C SER A 360 -6.78 -11.56 -31.59
N LEU A 361 -7.11 -10.87 -30.50
CA LEU A 361 -6.28 -9.87 -29.84
C LEU A 361 -5.92 -10.33 -28.41
N ALA A 362 -4.71 -10.04 -27.96
CA ALA A 362 -4.37 -10.24 -26.55
C ALA A 362 -4.95 -9.08 -25.71
N VAL A 363 -5.78 -9.38 -24.72
CA VAL A 363 -6.26 -8.40 -23.75
C VAL A 363 -5.82 -8.80 -22.35
N ILE A 364 -5.03 -7.95 -21.70
CA ILE A 364 -4.56 -8.18 -20.33
C ILE A 364 -5.29 -7.24 -19.39
N VAL A 365 -5.83 -7.80 -18.31
CA VAL A 365 -6.59 -7.08 -17.30
C VAL A 365 -5.85 -7.18 -15.98
N VAL A 366 -5.39 -6.05 -15.45
CA VAL A 366 -4.66 -5.99 -14.17
C VAL A 366 -5.65 -5.93 -13.03
N HIS A 367 -5.48 -6.81 -12.05
CA HIS A 367 -6.36 -6.88 -10.88
C HIS A 367 -5.59 -7.07 -9.57
N HIS A 368 -6.23 -6.73 -8.46
CA HIS A 368 -5.63 -6.80 -7.13
C HIS A 368 -5.74 -8.22 -6.55
N ILE A 369 -4.81 -8.55 -5.64
CA ILE A 369 -4.87 -9.73 -4.79
C ILE A 369 -5.40 -9.36 -3.40
N ARG A 370 -6.11 -10.27 -2.75
CA ARG A 370 -6.57 -10.11 -1.36
C ARG A 370 -5.40 -10.26 -0.39
N LYS A 371 -5.48 -9.59 0.76
CA LYS A 371 -4.43 -9.62 1.81
C LYS A 371 -4.38 -10.93 2.61
N GLN A 372 -5.36 -11.83 2.45
CA GLN A 372 -5.44 -13.09 3.18
C GLN A 372 -4.58 -14.16 2.50
N ASN A 373 -3.65 -14.74 3.25
CA ASN A 373 -2.81 -15.83 2.78
C ASN A 373 -3.64 -17.09 2.49
N ASP A 374 -3.26 -17.76 1.42
CA ASP A 374 -3.80 -19.03 0.94
C ASP A 374 -2.63 -19.88 0.45
N SER A 375 -2.73 -21.20 0.58
CA SER A 375 -1.71 -22.13 0.06
C SER A 375 -1.69 -22.17 -1.46
N ASP A 376 -2.84 -21.92 -2.09
CA ASP A 376 -2.95 -21.76 -3.53
C ASP A 376 -2.93 -20.27 -3.88
N VAL A 377 -1.91 -19.85 -4.63
CA VAL A 377 -1.70 -18.47 -5.03
C VAL A 377 -2.84 -17.92 -5.89
N PHE A 378 -3.55 -18.76 -6.65
CA PHE A 378 -4.66 -18.32 -7.50
C PHE A 378 -5.91 -17.99 -6.69
N ASN A 379 -6.09 -18.60 -5.52
CA ASN A 379 -7.14 -18.22 -4.58
C ASN A 379 -6.91 -16.85 -3.94
N LYS A 380 -5.72 -16.26 -4.10
CA LYS A 380 -5.41 -14.91 -3.61
C LYS A 380 -5.94 -13.81 -4.54
N VAL A 381 -6.41 -14.11 -5.75
CA VAL A 381 -7.02 -13.10 -6.63
C VAL A 381 -8.25 -12.50 -5.94
N SER A 382 -8.34 -11.16 -5.90
CA SER A 382 -9.44 -10.46 -5.22
C SER A 382 -10.75 -10.64 -5.99
N GLY A 383 -11.85 -10.93 -5.29
CA GLY A 383 -13.13 -11.24 -5.92
C GLY A 383 -13.44 -12.73 -5.83
N THR A 384 -14.28 -13.21 -6.74
CA THR A 384 -14.69 -14.61 -6.79
C THR A 384 -13.85 -15.41 -7.78
N THR A 385 -13.93 -16.74 -7.69
CA THR A 385 -13.33 -17.66 -8.68
C THR A 385 -13.93 -17.51 -10.09
N GLY A 386 -15.00 -16.71 -10.25
CA GLY A 386 -15.57 -16.37 -11.53
C GLY A 386 -14.62 -15.56 -12.41
N LEU A 387 -13.75 -14.73 -11.82
CA LEU A 387 -12.75 -13.95 -12.56
C LEU A 387 -11.69 -14.86 -13.21
N THR A 388 -11.07 -15.73 -12.40
CA THR A 388 -10.02 -16.65 -12.87
C THR A 388 -10.59 -17.75 -13.75
N GLY A 389 -11.85 -18.15 -13.52
CA GLY A 389 -12.52 -19.21 -14.27
C GLY A 389 -13.00 -18.81 -15.67
N SER A 390 -13.15 -17.51 -15.97
CA SER A 390 -13.54 -17.04 -17.31
C SER A 390 -12.35 -16.61 -18.17
N ALA A 391 -11.19 -16.31 -17.57
CA ALA A 391 -9.99 -15.92 -18.29
C ALA A 391 -9.28 -17.13 -18.93
N ASP A 392 -8.62 -16.93 -20.07
CA ASP A 392 -7.86 -18.01 -20.75
C ASP A 392 -6.61 -18.41 -19.95
N ALA A 393 -5.96 -17.42 -19.32
CA ALA A 393 -4.84 -17.61 -18.42
C ALA A 393 -4.89 -16.59 -17.27
N THR A 394 -4.40 -17.02 -16.10
CA THR A 394 -4.26 -16.20 -14.89
C THR A 394 -2.79 -16.12 -14.51
N PHE A 395 -2.33 -14.90 -14.25
CA PHE A 395 -0.98 -14.57 -13.82
C PHE A 395 -1.02 -13.96 -12.42
N VAL A 396 -0.29 -14.51 -11.47
CA VAL A 396 -0.21 -14.00 -10.08
C VAL A 396 1.22 -13.62 -9.77
N LEU A 397 1.48 -12.33 -9.59
CA LEU A 397 2.77 -11.80 -9.15
C LEU A 397 2.80 -11.68 -7.63
N GLU A 398 3.62 -12.50 -6.97
CA GLU A 398 3.80 -12.50 -5.52
C GLU A 398 5.26 -12.19 -5.15
N GLN A 399 5.47 -11.17 -4.34
CA GLN A 399 6.79 -10.85 -3.79
C GLN A 399 7.13 -11.81 -2.65
N GLU A 400 8.37 -12.31 -2.61
CA GLU A 400 8.81 -13.25 -1.55
C GLU A 400 8.77 -12.62 -0.15
N SER A 401 9.07 -11.33 -0.08
CA SER A 401 8.83 -10.49 1.08
C SER A 401 8.66 -9.05 0.62
N ARG A 402 8.07 -8.19 1.46
CA ARG A 402 7.94 -6.75 1.13
C ARG A 402 9.29 -6.09 0.88
N VAL A 403 10.34 -6.60 1.49
CA VAL A 403 11.72 -6.08 1.42
C VAL A 403 12.50 -6.62 0.23
N SER A 404 12.08 -7.77 -0.31
CA SER A 404 12.82 -8.45 -1.37
C SER A 404 12.53 -7.81 -2.72
N ASN A 405 13.59 -7.61 -3.50
CA ASN A 405 13.49 -7.32 -4.94
C ASN A 405 13.16 -8.59 -5.75
N ALA A 406 13.00 -9.75 -5.12
CA ALA A 406 12.59 -10.98 -5.78
C ALA A 406 11.06 -11.19 -5.69
N ALA A 407 10.49 -11.64 -6.80
CA ALA A 407 9.10 -12.05 -6.88
C ALA A 407 8.96 -13.32 -7.71
N LYS A 408 7.88 -14.05 -7.47
CA LYS A 408 7.46 -15.17 -8.29
C LYS A 408 6.20 -14.78 -9.06
N LEU A 409 6.23 -15.01 -10.37
CA LEU A 409 5.08 -14.90 -11.25
C LEU A 409 4.58 -16.31 -11.55
N TYR A 410 3.39 -16.62 -11.05
CA TYR A 410 2.73 -17.91 -11.23
C TYR A 410 1.75 -17.81 -12.40
N VAL A 411 1.76 -18.80 -13.28
CA VAL A 411 0.91 -18.82 -14.47
C VAL A 411 0.14 -20.12 -14.54
N THR A 412 -1.15 -20.04 -14.83
CA THR A 412 -2.01 -21.18 -15.14
C THR A 412 -3.05 -20.77 -16.16
N GLY A 413 -3.56 -21.69 -16.96
CA GLY A 413 -4.65 -21.41 -17.90
C GLY A 413 -5.32 -22.68 -18.40
N GLY A 414 -6.41 -22.50 -19.15
CA GLY A 414 -7.13 -23.64 -19.75
C GLY A 414 -6.25 -24.42 -20.72
N ASP A 415 -5.54 -23.68 -21.59
CA ASP A 415 -4.62 -24.22 -22.59
C ASP A 415 -3.14 -23.92 -22.27
N THR A 416 -2.86 -23.37 -21.09
CA THR A 416 -1.51 -23.00 -20.65
C THR A 416 -1.08 -23.85 -19.46
N PRO A 417 -0.08 -24.73 -19.60
CA PRO A 417 0.48 -25.49 -18.49
C PRO A 417 0.98 -24.59 -17.37
N TYR A 418 0.96 -25.12 -16.15
CA TYR A 418 1.43 -24.38 -14.98
C TYR A 418 2.92 -24.02 -15.11
N GLN A 419 3.26 -22.77 -14.84
CA GLN A 419 4.63 -22.27 -14.94
C GLN A 419 4.95 -21.32 -13.78
N GLU A 420 6.21 -21.34 -13.36
CA GLU A 420 6.75 -20.42 -12.35
C GLU A 420 7.91 -19.63 -12.93
N PHE A 421 7.83 -18.30 -12.84
CA PHE A 421 8.93 -17.41 -13.21
C PHE A 421 9.46 -16.74 -11.95
N THR A 422 10.74 -16.96 -11.67
CA THR A 422 11.47 -16.23 -10.63
C THR A 422 11.99 -14.94 -11.25
N LEU A 423 11.51 -13.81 -10.73
CA LEU A 423 11.81 -12.48 -11.23
C LEU A 423 12.62 -11.67 -10.21
N ARG A 424 13.45 -10.76 -10.71
CA ARG A 424 14.17 -9.76 -9.92
C ARG A 424 13.81 -8.37 -10.42
N PHE A 425 13.41 -7.49 -9.51
CA PHE A 425 13.17 -6.09 -9.81
C PHE A 425 14.48 -5.30 -9.72
N HIS A 426 14.88 -4.69 -10.82
CA HIS A 426 16.07 -3.86 -10.91
C HIS A 426 15.81 -2.71 -11.88
N ASP A 427 16.22 -1.49 -11.52
CA ASP A 427 16.09 -0.29 -12.34
C ASP A 427 14.70 -0.12 -12.99
N CYS A 428 13.66 -0.23 -12.16
CA CYS A 428 12.26 -0.11 -12.56
C CYS A 428 11.77 -1.17 -13.58
N SER A 429 12.52 -2.26 -13.77
CA SER A 429 12.18 -3.36 -14.68
C SER A 429 12.21 -4.71 -13.96
N TRP A 430 11.35 -5.64 -14.39
CA TRP A 430 11.44 -7.03 -13.98
C TRP A 430 12.36 -7.79 -14.92
N GLU A 431 13.36 -8.45 -14.36
CA GLU A 431 14.27 -9.35 -15.06
C GLU A 431 13.95 -10.79 -14.71
N LEU A 432 13.98 -11.68 -15.71
CA LEU A 432 13.79 -13.10 -15.50
C LEU A 432 15.09 -13.72 -14.98
N VAL A 433 15.02 -14.35 -13.80
CA VAL A 433 16.13 -15.11 -13.21
C VAL A 433 16.03 -16.57 -13.61
N GLU A 434 14.83 -17.15 -13.52
CA GLU A 434 14.59 -18.55 -13.79
C GLU A 434 13.14 -18.76 -14.24
N ARG A 435 12.93 -19.69 -15.17
CA ARG A 435 11.60 -20.15 -15.58
C ARG A 435 11.54 -21.67 -15.40
N LYS A 436 10.54 -22.13 -14.65
CA LYS A 436 10.27 -23.55 -14.44
C LYS A 436 8.92 -23.93 -15.05
N GLU A 437 8.93 -24.97 -15.87
CA GLU A 437 7.71 -25.53 -16.47
C GLU A 437 7.15 -26.67 -15.62
N GLN A 438 5.87 -26.99 -15.81
CA GLN A 438 5.15 -28.02 -15.05
C GLN A 438 5.90 -29.36 -14.97
N GLU A 439 6.53 -29.80 -16.06
CA GLU A 439 7.30 -31.06 -16.08
C GLU A 439 8.55 -31.00 -15.19
N GLN A 440 9.24 -29.87 -15.18
CA GLN A 440 10.43 -29.66 -14.33
C GLN A 440 10.03 -29.62 -12.86
N LEU A 441 8.94 -28.90 -12.56
CA LEU A 441 8.38 -28.82 -11.20
C LEU A 441 7.88 -30.20 -10.72
N ALA A 442 7.24 -30.98 -11.59
CA ALA A 442 6.82 -32.34 -11.29
C ALA A 442 8.01 -33.25 -10.97
N LYS A 443 9.13 -33.11 -11.71
CA LYS A 443 10.38 -33.84 -11.43
C LYS A 443 11.03 -33.43 -10.11
N GLU A 444 11.02 -32.14 -9.78
CA GLU A 444 11.54 -31.62 -8.49
C GLU A 444 10.67 -32.06 -7.30
N ALA A 445 9.37 -32.28 -7.52
CA ALA A 445 8.47 -32.79 -6.49
C ALA A 445 8.70 -34.27 -6.16
N ILE A 446 9.44 -35.01 -7.00
CA ILE A 446 9.75 -36.42 -6.78
C ILE A 446 10.70 -36.53 -5.57
N PRO A 447 10.31 -37.25 -4.50
CA PRO A 447 11.14 -37.39 -3.32
C PRO A 447 12.50 -38.02 -3.62
N GLY A 448 13.59 -37.42 -3.11
CA GLY A 448 14.97 -37.87 -3.33
C GLY A 448 15.22 -39.35 -2.99
N VAL A 449 14.49 -39.90 -2.02
CA VAL A 449 14.55 -41.33 -1.65
C VAL A 449 14.17 -42.26 -2.80
N LEU A 450 13.30 -41.84 -3.73
CA LEU A 450 12.92 -42.65 -4.88
C LEU A 450 14.05 -42.74 -5.90
N PHE A 451 14.84 -41.68 -6.10
CA PHE A 451 16.05 -41.75 -6.92
C PHE A 451 17.09 -42.70 -6.31
N ARG A 452 17.29 -42.64 -4.98
CA ARG A 452 18.13 -43.62 -4.27
C ARG A 452 17.64 -45.06 -4.45
N LEU A 453 16.32 -45.27 -4.46
CA LEU A 453 15.71 -46.57 -4.72
C LEU A 453 16.02 -47.07 -6.13
N VAL A 454 15.95 -46.19 -7.13
CA VAL A 454 16.34 -46.53 -8.51
C VAL A 454 17.81 -46.95 -8.56
N ASP A 455 18.71 -46.16 -7.95
CA ASP A 455 20.14 -46.49 -7.87
C ASP A 455 20.39 -47.80 -7.13
N PHE A 456 19.64 -48.07 -6.07
CA PHE A 456 19.73 -49.33 -5.31
C PHE A 456 19.33 -50.55 -6.13
N MET A 457 18.36 -50.41 -7.03
CA MET A 457 17.90 -51.47 -7.93
C MET A 457 18.83 -51.65 -9.14
N GLN A 458 19.74 -50.71 -9.44
CA GLN A 458 20.71 -50.89 -10.52
C GLN A 458 21.59 -52.12 -10.25
N GLY A 459 21.60 -53.06 -11.21
CA GLY A 459 22.34 -54.32 -11.09
C GLY A 459 21.65 -55.40 -10.25
N ARG A 460 20.40 -55.20 -9.83
CA ARG A 460 19.57 -56.21 -9.15
C ARG A 460 18.38 -56.59 -10.02
N GLU A 461 18.02 -57.86 -10.08
CA GLU A 461 16.82 -58.31 -10.80
C GLU A 461 15.55 -58.16 -9.95
N GLU A 462 15.65 -58.47 -8.66
CA GLU A 462 14.53 -58.41 -7.71
C GLU A 462 14.99 -58.05 -6.29
N TRP A 463 14.09 -57.43 -5.54
CA TRP A 463 14.24 -57.19 -4.11
C TRP A 463 12.90 -57.36 -3.40
N THR A 464 12.92 -58.00 -2.23
CA THR A 464 11.73 -58.14 -1.37
C THR A 464 12.10 -57.89 0.09
N GLY A 465 11.20 -57.22 0.81
CA GLY A 465 11.42 -56.86 2.22
C GLY A 465 10.31 -55.95 2.76
N THR A 466 10.43 -55.54 4.01
CA THR A 466 9.58 -54.52 4.62
C THR A 466 10.04 -53.12 4.24
N ALA A 467 9.18 -52.11 4.42
CA ALA A 467 9.54 -50.71 4.13
C ALA A 467 10.71 -50.21 4.99
N THR A 468 10.83 -50.69 6.23
CA THR A 468 11.96 -50.37 7.11
C THR A 468 13.26 -50.98 6.61
N GLU A 469 13.23 -52.26 6.22
CA GLU A 469 14.40 -52.93 5.64
C GLU A 469 14.85 -52.28 4.33
N LEU A 470 13.90 -51.76 3.53
CA LEU A 470 14.22 -51.00 2.34
C LEU A 470 14.94 -49.70 2.69
N LEU A 471 14.41 -48.90 3.63
CA LEU A 471 15.03 -47.65 4.07
C LEU A 471 16.45 -47.86 4.62
N ASP A 472 16.62 -48.89 5.46
CA ASP A 472 17.93 -49.27 6.00
C ASP A 472 18.90 -49.63 4.86
N ALA A 473 18.44 -50.36 3.84
CA ALA A 473 19.24 -50.73 2.68
C ALA A 473 19.59 -49.54 1.77
N LEU A 474 18.75 -48.50 1.74
CA LEU A 474 18.99 -47.23 1.03
C LEU A 474 19.89 -46.26 1.82
N GLY A 475 20.19 -46.56 3.10
CA GLY A 475 20.88 -45.63 3.99
C GLY A 475 20.03 -44.40 4.33
N GLU A 476 18.70 -44.51 4.24
CA GLU A 476 17.75 -43.43 4.46
C GLU A 476 17.29 -43.39 5.91
N THR A 477 17.64 -42.34 6.64
CA THR A 477 17.31 -42.20 8.08
C THR A 477 16.17 -41.22 8.36
N GLU A 478 15.81 -40.35 7.42
CA GLU A 478 14.85 -39.27 7.65
C GLU A 478 13.42 -39.64 7.21
N THR A 479 13.31 -40.49 6.19
CA THR A 479 12.00 -40.88 5.64
C THR A 479 11.35 -41.98 6.48
N ALA A 480 10.12 -41.75 6.96
CA ALA A 480 9.36 -42.78 7.66
C ALA A 480 8.82 -43.87 6.70
N ALA A 481 8.80 -45.12 7.16
CA ALA A 481 8.39 -46.28 6.36
C ALA A 481 7.00 -46.17 5.71
N ASN A 482 6.03 -45.58 6.42
CA ASN A 482 4.69 -45.32 5.91
C ASN A 482 4.67 -44.26 4.79
N VAL A 483 5.54 -43.25 4.88
CA VAL A 483 5.70 -42.18 3.88
C VAL A 483 6.34 -42.74 2.61
N LEU A 484 7.40 -43.55 2.73
CA LEU A 484 8.01 -44.22 1.58
C LEU A 484 6.98 -45.08 0.83
N THR A 485 6.19 -45.88 1.57
CA THR A 485 5.16 -46.72 0.96
C THR A 485 4.10 -45.88 0.24
N LYS A 486 3.74 -44.70 0.77
CA LYS A 486 2.82 -43.76 0.11
C LYS A 486 3.42 -43.26 -1.21
N TRP A 487 4.64 -42.75 -1.19
CA TRP A 487 5.33 -42.24 -2.37
C TRP A 487 5.51 -43.32 -3.45
N MET A 488 5.92 -44.53 -3.10
CA MET A 488 6.02 -45.62 -4.09
C MET A 488 4.68 -46.00 -4.72
N ASN A 489 3.56 -45.87 -4.00
CA ASN A 489 2.23 -46.08 -4.60
C ASN A 489 1.84 -44.94 -5.54
N GLU A 490 2.12 -43.70 -5.12
CA GLU A 490 1.84 -42.47 -5.87
C GLU A 490 2.62 -42.43 -7.19
N TYR A 491 3.93 -42.74 -7.14
CA TYR A 491 4.85 -42.69 -8.26
C TYR A 491 5.08 -44.05 -8.95
N ARG A 492 4.15 -45.00 -8.77
CA ARG A 492 4.28 -46.39 -9.27
C ARG A 492 4.35 -46.47 -10.80
N LEU A 493 3.43 -45.78 -11.47
CA LEU A 493 3.25 -45.89 -12.92
C LEU A 493 4.06 -44.85 -13.68
N ASP A 494 4.31 -43.70 -13.06
CA ASP A 494 4.99 -42.58 -13.71
C ASP A 494 6.51 -42.75 -13.51
N PHE A 495 7.03 -42.51 -12.30
CA PHE A 495 8.48 -42.54 -12.08
C PHE A 495 9.11 -43.94 -12.03
N LEU A 496 8.53 -44.86 -11.24
CA LEU A 496 9.17 -46.18 -11.02
C LEU A 496 9.16 -47.04 -12.28
N LEU A 497 8.02 -47.08 -12.99
CA LEU A 497 7.91 -47.88 -14.21
C LEU A 497 8.76 -47.31 -15.37
N GLU A 498 8.84 -45.98 -15.52
CA GLU A 498 9.73 -45.34 -16.48
C GLU A 498 11.21 -45.66 -16.22
N ASN A 499 11.58 -45.84 -14.95
CA ASN A 499 12.91 -46.32 -14.54
C ASN A 499 13.03 -47.85 -14.54
N HIS A 500 12.11 -48.56 -15.21
CA HIS A 500 12.07 -50.02 -15.34
C HIS A 500 11.95 -50.77 -14.01
N ILE A 501 11.28 -50.20 -13.01
CA ILE A 501 11.05 -50.84 -11.71
C ILE A 501 9.56 -51.08 -11.50
N ARG A 502 9.16 -52.36 -11.43
CA ARG A 502 7.83 -52.76 -11.00
C ARG A 502 7.79 -52.88 -9.49
N TYR A 503 6.97 -52.02 -8.88
CA TYR A 503 6.63 -52.08 -7.47
C TYR A 503 5.31 -52.83 -7.25
N ASP A 504 5.28 -53.74 -6.28
CA ASP A 504 4.09 -54.41 -5.77
C ASP A 504 4.17 -54.60 -4.24
N PHE A 505 3.05 -54.90 -3.60
CA PHE A 505 3.03 -55.21 -2.17
C PHE A 505 2.05 -56.33 -1.83
N SER A 506 2.41 -57.14 -0.84
CA SER A 506 1.52 -58.16 -0.27
C SER A 506 1.42 -58.00 1.24
N ARG A 507 0.28 -58.41 1.80
CA ARG A 507 0.05 -58.36 3.25
C ARG A 507 0.33 -59.73 3.85
N ARG A 508 1.26 -59.81 4.80
CA ARG A 508 1.58 -61.03 5.57
C ARG A 508 1.36 -60.79 7.07
N SER A 509 1.39 -61.86 7.86
CA SER A 509 1.26 -61.78 9.33
C SER A 509 2.35 -60.93 9.99
N SER A 510 3.52 -60.79 9.34
CA SER A 510 4.66 -59.98 9.79
C SER A 510 4.64 -58.53 9.32
N GLY A 511 3.68 -58.12 8.48
CA GLY A 511 3.60 -56.76 7.94
C GLY A 511 3.33 -56.70 6.43
N ARG A 512 3.42 -55.49 5.85
CA ARG A 512 3.33 -55.25 4.41
C ARG A 512 4.70 -55.51 3.79
N MET A 513 4.77 -56.53 2.94
CA MET A 513 5.98 -56.86 2.17
C MET A 513 5.94 -56.11 0.85
N ILE A 514 7.03 -55.42 0.55
CA ILE A 514 7.29 -54.75 -0.73
C ILE A 514 8.04 -55.72 -1.64
N SER A 515 7.70 -55.70 -2.92
CA SER A 515 8.41 -56.37 -3.99
C SER A 515 8.80 -55.33 -5.04
N LEU A 516 10.09 -55.28 -5.38
CA LEU A 516 10.63 -54.48 -6.47
C LEU A 516 11.26 -55.45 -7.47
N ALA A 517 10.94 -55.32 -8.75
CA ALA A 517 11.51 -56.15 -9.80
C ALA A 517 11.82 -55.31 -11.04
N VAL A 518 12.88 -55.66 -11.76
CA VAL A 518 13.18 -55.02 -13.04
C VAL A 518 12.11 -55.40 -14.07
N ALA A 519 11.51 -54.41 -14.71
CA ALA A 519 10.58 -54.61 -15.80
C ALA A 519 11.36 -55.03 -17.06
N THR A 520 11.40 -56.32 -17.39
CA THR A 520 12.11 -56.83 -18.58
C THR A 520 11.35 -56.64 -19.89
N ASP A 521 10.09 -56.18 -19.85
CA ASP A 521 9.28 -55.91 -21.05
C ASP A 521 8.47 -54.61 -20.86
N ILE A 522 8.72 -53.63 -21.73
CA ILE A 522 7.82 -52.51 -22.06
C ILE A 522 7.62 -52.53 -23.57
#